data_AF-A0A946U3B7-F1
#
_entry.id   AF-A0A946U3B7-F1
#
_cell.length_a   1.000
_cell.length_b   1.000
_cell.length_c   1.000
_cell.angle_alpha   90.00
_cell.angle_beta   90.00
_cell.angle_gamma   90.00
#
_symmetry.space_group_name_H-M   'P 1'
#
loop_
_entity.id
_entity.type
_entity.pdbx_description
1 polymer ?
#
loop_
_entity_poly.entity_id
_entity_poly.type
_entity_poly.pdbx_seq_one_letter_code
_entity_poly.pdbx_strand_id
1 'polypeptide(L)'
;MGFLIKYIVVFAVGVAASLLLVPLVKKIAPAMDLMDEPDERRIHKKPIPRCGGIAVFIATHLALAVVFLGPWRQLAGTVQLPEWGIIFVCSTILLLVGIFDDRYDMRAWFKLLGQLGVATL
;
A
#
# COMPACT_ATOMS: atom_id res chain seq x y z
N MET A 1 19.38 -20.22 -11.40
CA MET A 1 19.39 -18.83 -11.93
C MET A 1 18.05 -18.10 -11.74
N GLY A 2 16.90 -18.69 -12.11
CA GLY A 2 15.60 -18.00 -12.06
C GLY A 2 15.14 -17.49 -10.69
N PHE A 3 15.56 -18.13 -9.59
CA PHE A 3 15.20 -17.70 -8.23
C PHE A 3 15.78 -16.33 -7.86
N LEU A 4 17.07 -16.09 -8.11
CA LEU A 4 17.72 -14.80 -7.85
C LEU A 4 17.17 -13.71 -8.78
N ILE A 5 17.02 -14.02 -10.07
CA ILE A 5 16.47 -13.09 -11.07
C ILE A 5 15.07 -12.62 -10.66
N LYS A 6 14.21 -13.53 -10.17
CA LYS A 6 12.88 -13.18 -9.64
C LYS A 6 12.97 -12.07 -8.59
N TYR A 7 13.82 -12.20 -7.57
CA TYR A 7 13.92 -11.18 -6.52
C TYR A 7 14.46 -9.84 -7.04
N ILE A 8 15.45 -9.87 -7.93
CA ILE A 8 16.00 -8.66 -8.54
C ILE A 8 14.91 -7.93 -9.34
N VAL A 9 14.14 -8.66 -10.15
CA VAL A 9 13.06 -8.08 -10.96
C VAL A 9 11.94 -7.54 -10.08
N VAL A 10 11.48 -8.28 -9.07
CA VAL A 10 10.44 -7.82 -8.13
C VAL A 10 10.89 -6.55 -7.40
N PHE A 11 12.14 -6.52 -6.92
CA PHE A 11 12.70 -5.33 -6.27
C PHE A 11 12.77 -4.14 -7.24
N ALA A 12 13.30 -4.35 -8.45
CA ALA A 12 13.40 -3.29 -9.46
C ALA A 12 12.03 -2.73 -9.85
N VAL A 13 11.02 -3.60 -10.03
CA VAL A 13 9.64 -3.19 -10.32
C VAL A 13 9.06 -2.40 -9.15
N GLY A 14 9.24 -2.87 -7.91
CA GLY A 14 8.77 -2.15 -6.72
C GLY A 14 9.40 -0.76 -6.56
N VAL A 15 10.71 -0.65 -6.78
CA VAL A 15 11.44 0.64 -6.77
C VAL A 15 10.94 1.56 -7.88
N ALA A 16 10.89 1.08 -9.12
CA ALA A 16 10.45 1.86 -10.26
C ALA A 16 8.99 2.33 -10.08
N ALA A 17 8.09 1.43 -9.68
CA ALA A 17 6.70 1.76 -9.42
C ALA A 17 6.58 2.79 -8.29
N SER A 18 7.31 2.63 -7.18
CA SER A 18 7.28 3.59 -6.07
C SER A 18 7.80 4.97 -6.48
N LEU A 19 8.91 5.03 -7.21
CA LEU A 19 9.48 6.30 -7.70
C LEU A 19 8.54 7.06 -8.64
N LEU A 20 7.69 6.34 -9.38
CA LEU A 20 6.68 6.93 -10.27
C LEU A 20 5.39 7.29 -9.51
N LEU A 21 4.91 6.41 -8.63
CA LEU A 21 3.61 6.55 -7.97
C LEU A 21 3.63 7.56 -6.83
N VAL A 22 4.70 7.64 -6.03
CA VAL A 22 4.81 8.59 -4.92
C VAL A 22 4.63 10.06 -5.38
N PRO A 23 5.34 10.56 -6.41
CA PRO A 23 5.12 11.94 -6.87
C PRO A 23 3.75 12.13 -7.52
N LEU A 24 3.17 11.10 -8.15
CA LEU A 24 1.83 11.17 -8.73
C LEU A 24 0.77 11.30 -7.62
N VAL A 25 0.81 10.44 -6.62
CA VAL A 25 -0.11 10.47 -5.47
C VAL A 25 0.04 11.78 -4.70
N LYS A 26 1.26 12.30 -4.55
CA LYS A 26 1.50 13.63 -3.96
C LYS A 26 0.79 14.77 -4.71
N LYS A 27 0.68 14.69 -6.04
CA LYS A 27 -0.05 15.70 -6.85
C LYS A 27 -1.56 15.57 -6.70
N ILE A 28 -2.07 14.37 -6.44
CA ILE A 28 -3.51 14.08 -6.33
C ILE A 28 -4.02 14.30 -4.89
N ALA A 29 -3.14 14.21 -3.89
CA ALA A 29 -3.47 14.36 -2.47
C ALA A 29 -4.31 15.61 -2.11
N PRO A 30 -4.08 16.81 -2.69
CA PRO A 30 -4.93 17.97 -2.45
C PRO A 30 -6.36 17.78 -2.97
N ALA A 31 -6.54 17.14 -4.12
CA ALA A 31 -7.86 16.87 -4.70
C ALA A 31 -8.64 15.81 -3.92
N MET A 32 -7.93 14.93 -3.20
CA MET A 32 -8.53 13.91 -2.34
C MET A 32 -8.83 14.40 -0.92
N ASP A 33 -8.47 15.65 -0.57
CA ASP A 33 -8.60 16.18 0.80
C ASP A 33 -7.85 15.31 1.82
N LEU A 34 -6.66 14.85 1.42
CA LEU A 34 -5.76 14.00 2.23
C LEU A 34 -4.45 14.74 2.49
N MET A 35 -4.59 16.00 2.89
CA MET A 35 -3.49 16.89 3.24
C MET A 35 -3.45 17.07 4.75
N ASP A 36 -2.25 16.94 5.31
CA ASP A 36 -1.97 17.27 6.70
C ASP A 36 -1.76 18.78 6.83
N GLU A 37 -2.70 19.50 7.43
CA GLU A 37 -2.55 20.93 7.68
C GLU A 37 -1.63 21.22 8.89
N PRO A 38 -0.84 22.30 8.85
CA PRO A 38 -0.05 22.73 10.00
C PRO A 38 -0.95 23.02 11.21
N ASP A 39 -0.59 22.48 12.36
CA ASP A 39 -1.26 22.73 13.64
C ASP A 39 -0.20 23.12 14.68
N GLU A 40 -0.59 23.75 15.80
CA GLU A 40 0.31 24.18 16.88
C GLU A 40 1.16 23.04 17.46
N ARG A 41 0.70 21.78 17.27
CA ARG A 41 1.41 20.56 17.67
C ARG A 41 2.30 19.95 16.60
N ARG A 42 2.31 20.45 15.36
CA ARG A 42 3.05 19.87 14.21
C ARG A 42 4.31 20.66 13.88
N ILE A 43 5.43 19.96 13.68
CA ILE A 43 6.75 20.54 13.35
C ILE A 43 6.76 21.18 11.94
N HIS A 44 5.87 20.71 11.05
CA HIS A 44 5.83 21.14 9.66
C HIS A 44 4.95 22.38 9.48
N LYS A 45 5.54 23.42 8.89
CA LYS A 45 4.86 24.69 8.57
C LYS A 45 4.17 24.72 7.20
N LYS A 46 4.21 23.61 6.46
CA LYS A 46 3.59 23.47 5.13
C LYS A 46 2.72 22.23 5.10
N PRO A 47 1.58 22.24 4.38
CA PRO A 47 0.75 21.06 4.24
C PRO A 47 1.52 19.88 3.63
N ILE A 48 1.38 18.68 4.20
CA ILE A 48 2.07 17.46 3.74
C ILE A 48 1.04 16.42 3.30
N PRO A 49 1.20 15.77 2.15
CA PRO A 49 0.29 14.70 1.73
C PRO A 49 0.36 13.48 2.67
N ARG A 50 -0.79 12.97 3.10
CA ARG A 50 -0.89 11.73 3.92
C ARG A 50 -1.07 10.45 3.09
N CYS A 51 -1.21 10.57 1.77
CA CYS A 51 -1.58 9.47 0.87
C CYS A 51 -0.47 8.44 0.55
N GLY A 52 0.66 8.45 1.24
CA GLY A 52 1.83 7.61 0.87
C GLY A 52 1.51 6.11 0.81
N GLY A 53 0.60 5.64 1.66
CA GLY A 53 0.14 4.25 1.70
C GLY A 53 -0.49 3.77 0.39
N ILE A 54 -1.15 4.65 -0.37
CA ILE A 54 -1.76 4.30 -1.67
C ILE A 54 -0.66 3.96 -2.69
N ALA A 55 0.40 4.78 -2.74
CA ALA A 55 1.53 4.54 -3.65
C ALA A 55 2.23 3.21 -3.32
N VAL A 56 2.46 2.95 -2.03
CA VAL A 56 3.09 1.69 -1.58
C VAL A 56 2.19 0.50 -1.89
N PHE A 57 0.89 0.57 -1.59
CA PHE A 57 -0.06 -0.49 -1.88
C PHE A 57 -0.04 -0.89 -3.37
N ILE A 58 -0.12 0.10 -4.26
CA ILE A 58 -0.11 -0.16 -5.71
C ILE A 58 1.26 -0.72 -6.14
N ALA A 59 2.36 -0.13 -5.69
CA ALA A 59 3.71 -0.58 -6.04
C ALA A 59 3.97 -2.03 -5.61
N THR A 60 3.56 -2.39 -4.39
CA THR A 60 3.68 -3.76 -3.87
C THR A 60 2.87 -4.75 -4.70
N HIS A 61 1.62 -4.42 -5.02
CA HIS A 61 0.78 -5.33 -5.82
C HIS A 61 1.23 -5.45 -7.27
N LEU A 62 1.78 -4.40 -7.88
CA LEU A 62 2.42 -4.48 -9.18
C LEU A 62 3.64 -5.40 -9.15
N ALA A 63 4.49 -5.28 -8.12
CA ALA A 63 5.66 -6.13 -7.96
C ALA A 63 5.28 -7.61 -7.74
N LEU A 64 4.23 -7.88 -6.97
CA LEU A 64 3.70 -9.24 -6.75
C LEU A 64 3.02 -9.80 -8.02
N ALA A 65 2.30 -8.98 -8.78
CA ALA A 65 1.67 -9.40 -10.03
C ALA A 65 2.71 -9.93 -11.04
N VAL A 66 3.91 -9.36 -11.07
CA VAL A 66 5.02 -9.87 -11.91
C VAL A 66 5.42 -11.30 -11.53
N VAL A 67 5.29 -11.69 -10.27
CA VAL A 67 5.54 -13.07 -9.83
C VAL A 67 4.37 -13.97 -10.18
N PHE A 68 3.16 -13.60 -9.78
CA PHE A 68 2.00 -14.49 -9.84
C PHE A 68 1.38 -14.63 -11.23
N LEU A 69 1.48 -13.58 -12.07
CA LEU A 69 1.01 -13.56 -13.45
C LEU A 69 2.14 -13.78 -14.46
N GLY A 70 3.39 -13.75 -14.00
CA GLY A 70 4.58 -13.91 -14.84
C GLY A 70 5.15 -15.34 -14.84
N PRO A 71 6.38 -15.50 -15.40
CA PRO A 71 7.00 -16.81 -15.57
C PRO A 71 7.45 -17.47 -14.26
N TRP A 72 7.44 -16.73 -13.15
CA TRP A 72 7.91 -17.18 -11.84
C TRP A 72 6.80 -17.68 -10.92
N ARG A 73 5.58 -17.91 -11.41
CA ARG A 73 4.46 -18.43 -10.62
C ARG A 73 4.83 -19.71 -9.86
N GLN A 74 5.56 -20.63 -10.50
CA GLN A 74 6.02 -21.88 -9.87
C GLN A 74 7.12 -21.66 -8.80
N LEU A 75 7.73 -20.48 -8.76
CA LEU A 75 8.74 -20.08 -7.79
C LEU A 75 8.17 -19.16 -6.68
N ALA A 76 6.85 -19.02 -6.60
CA ALA A 76 6.17 -18.21 -5.58
C ALA A 76 6.24 -18.85 -4.17
N GLY A 77 6.66 -20.10 -4.06
CA GLY A 77 6.80 -20.80 -2.77
C GLY A 77 5.46 -21.35 -2.29
N THR A 78 5.14 -21.14 -1.01
CA THR A 78 3.90 -21.61 -0.38
C THR A 78 2.67 -20.75 -0.69
N VAL A 79 2.88 -19.50 -1.10
CA VAL A 79 1.80 -18.58 -1.49
C VAL A 79 1.50 -18.78 -2.97
N GLN A 80 0.24 -19.05 -3.30
CA GLN A 80 -0.22 -19.15 -4.68
C GLN A 80 -1.20 -18.01 -5.00
N LEU A 81 -1.81 -18.08 -6.18
CA LEU A 81 -2.70 -17.04 -6.68
C LEU A 81 -3.93 -16.81 -5.77
N PRO A 82 -4.60 -17.84 -5.23
CA PRO A 82 -5.73 -17.64 -4.31
C PRO A 82 -5.32 -16.93 -3.01
N GLU A 83 -4.19 -17.32 -2.41
CA GLU A 83 -3.68 -16.73 -1.18
C GLU A 83 -3.26 -15.27 -1.41
N TRP A 84 -2.65 -14.97 -2.57
CA TRP A 84 -2.41 -13.58 -2.96
C TRP A 84 -3.72 -12.78 -3.12
N GLY A 85 -4.78 -13.41 -3.63
CA GLY A 85 -6.12 -12.80 -3.68
C GLY A 85 -6.66 -12.43 -2.30
N ILE A 86 -6.49 -13.30 -1.30
CA ILE A 86 -6.86 -13.02 0.10
C ILE A 86 -6.02 -11.85 0.64
N ILE A 87 -4.69 -11.88 0.44
CA ILE A 87 -3.79 -10.79 0.84
C ILE A 87 -4.20 -9.47 0.19
N PHE A 88 -4.59 -9.48 -1.10
CA PHE A 88 -5.07 -8.30 -1.81
C PHE A 88 -6.33 -7.74 -1.16
N VAL A 89 -7.31 -8.58 -0.85
CA VAL A 89 -8.55 -8.16 -0.18
C VAL A 89 -8.26 -7.60 1.21
N CYS A 90 -7.51 -8.33 2.04
CA CYS A 90 -7.17 -7.90 3.40
C CYS A 90 -6.40 -6.58 3.41
N SER A 91 -5.37 -6.46 2.56
CA SER A 91 -4.59 -5.21 2.46
C SER A 91 -5.40 -4.05 1.86
N THR A 92 -6.37 -4.32 0.98
CA THR A 92 -7.30 -3.29 0.48
C THR A 92 -8.18 -2.77 1.61
N ILE A 93 -8.74 -3.64 2.44
CA ILE A 93 -9.55 -3.23 3.60
C ILE A 93 -8.69 -2.40 4.56
N LEU A 94 -7.45 -2.82 4.86
CA LEU A 94 -6.54 -2.06 5.71
C LEU A 94 -6.15 -0.71 5.12
N LEU A 95 -5.95 -0.63 3.80
CA LEU A 95 -5.70 0.63 3.11
C LEU A 95 -6.90 1.57 3.27
N LEU A 96 -8.13 1.06 3.07
CA LEU A 96 -9.34 1.85 3.23
C LEU A 96 -9.48 2.35 4.67
N VAL A 97 -9.29 1.49 5.68
CA VAL A 97 -9.28 1.90 7.08
C VAL A 97 -8.26 3.01 7.34
N GLY A 98 -7.06 2.89 6.76
CA GLY A 98 -6.02 3.93 6.85
C GLY A 98 -6.45 5.25 6.20
N ILE A 99 -7.04 5.21 5.02
CA ILE A 99 -7.55 6.41 4.32
C ILE A 99 -8.69 7.07 5.11
N PHE A 100 -9.60 6.28 5.68
CA PHE A 100 -10.69 6.79 6.53
C PHE A 100 -10.14 7.41 7.81
N ASP A 101 -9.14 6.79 8.44
CA ASP A 101 -8.45 7.33 9.61
C ASP A 101 -7.75 8.65 9.30
N ASP A 102 -7.03 8.72 8.18
CA ASP A 102 -6.33 9.93 7.73
C ASP A 102 -7.27 11.11 7.45
N ARG A 103 -8.49 10.83 6.97
CA ARG A 103 -9.50 11.84 6.62
C ARG A 103 -10.35 12.28 7.82
N TYR A 104 -10.76 11.36 8.67
CA TYR A 104 -11.77 11.62 9.71
C TYR A 104 -11.21 11.61 11.14
N ASP A 105 -9.90 11.42 11.32
CA ASP A 105 -9.23 11.31 12.62
C ASP A 105 -9.99 10.35 13.56
N MET A 106 -10.07 9.08 13.12
CA MET A 106 -10.93 8.09 13.74
C MET A 106 -10.49 7.77 15.18
N ARG A 107 -11.45 7.46 16.06
CA ARG A 107 -11.13 6.94 17.39
C ARG A 107 -10.39 5.61 17.28
N ALA A 108 -9.33 5.44 18.07
CA ALA A 108 -8.46 4.26 18.05
C ALA A 108 -9.21 2.92 18.09
N TRP A 109 -10.33 2.84 18.81
CA TRP A 109 -11.14 1.62 18.89
C TRP A 109 -11.76 1.19 17.55
N PHE A 110 -12.21 2.12 16.71
CA PHE A 110 -12.77 1.76 15.40
C PHE A 110 -11.70 1.23 14.45
N LYS A 111 -10.50 1.83 14.50
CA LYS A 111 -9.34 1.33 13.76
C LYS A 111 -8.95 -0.08 14.20
N LEU A 112 -8.92 -0.33 15.51
CA LEU A 112 -8.61 -1.64 16.07
C LEU A 112 -9.65 -2.69 15.68
N LEU A 113 -10.95 -2.37 15.76
CA LEU A 113 -12.01 -3.30 15.35
C LEU A 113 -11.90 -3.67 13.87
N GLY A 114 -11.60 -2.71 12.99
CA GLY A 114 -11.35 -2.98 11.58
C GLY A 114 -10.17 -3.91 11.36
N GLN A 115 -9.06 -3.68 12.08
CA GLN A 115 -7.87 -4.53 12.02
C GLN A 115 -8.14 -5.95 12.53
N LEU A 116 -8.90 -6.09 13.62
CA LEU A 116 -9.29 -7.40 14.16
C LEU A 116 -10.20 -8.15 13.20
N GLY A 117 -11.15 -7.47 12.55
CA GLY A 117 -12.00 -8.07 11.51
C GLY A 117 -11.18 -8.63 10.35
N VAL A 118 -10.20 -7.86 9.86
CA VAL A 118 -9.29 -8.32 8.80
C VAL A 118 -8.44 -9.51 9.25
N ALA A 119 -8.00 -9.54 10.52
CA ALA A 119 -7.18 -10.63 11.04
C ALA A 119 -7.90 -12.00 11.10
N THR A 120 -9.23 -12.00 11.00
CA THR A 120 -10.04 -13.24 10.98
C THR A 120 -10.33 -13.79 9.59
N LEU A 121 -9.95 -13.06 8.54
CA LEU A 121 -10.07 -13.46 7.13
C LEU A 121 -8.84 -14.23 6.67
#